data_AF-A0AAU0NJV6-F1
#
_entry.id   AF-A0AAU0NJV6-F1
#
_cell.length_a   1.000
_cell.length_b   1.000
_cell.length_c   1.000
_cell.angle_alpha   90.00
_cell.angle_beta   90.00
_cell.angle_gamma   90.00
#
_symmetry.space_group_name_H-M   'P 1'
#
loop_
_entity.id
_entity.type
_entity.pdbx_description
1 polymer ?
#
loop_
_entity_poly.entity_id
_entity_poly.type
_entity_poly.pdbx_seq_one_letter_code
_entity_poly.pdbx_strand_id
1 'polypeptide(L)'
;MFVIKRKNKIYLIMLIVFISIFTSCGKNNTDNNSKAVDIYNVVKESFLTDKGYSDELSKHISQEVFKHLNIYTTYPVNNPEYKRPFKVDFSLKEDSQSVKKDIIYVKMTYSVSIKDSQNKAVGGSWDIPLTLTVKKTVNGWYIIKEEQEDQPR
;
A
#
# COMPACT_ATOMS: atom_id res chain seq x y z
N MET A 1 -24.80 -15.22 60.23
CA MET A 1 -24.05 -13.97 59.98
C MET A 1 -22.80 -14.32 59.20
N PHE A 2 -22.87 -14.23 57.87
CA PHE A 2 -21.74 -14.45 56.97
C PHE A 2 -21.43 -13.12 56.29
N VAL A 3 -20.23 -12.60 56.58
CA VAL A 3 -19.74 -11.31 56.10
C VAL A 3 -19.12 -11.52 54.73
N ILE A 4 -19.82 -11.11 53.66
CA ILE A 4 -19.29 -11.10 52.29
C ILE A 4 -18.39 -9.87 52.13
N LYS A 5 -17.09 -10.10 51.96
CA LYS A 5 -16.08 -9.06 51.68
C LYS A 5 -16.29 -8.48 50.29
N ARG A 6 -16.58 -7.17 50.22
CA ARG A 6 -16.53 -6.35 49.00
C ARG A 6 -15.12 -6.38 48.38
N LYS A 7 -14.91 -7.22 47.36
CA LYS A 7 -13.85 -7.06 46.36
C LYS A 7 -14.37 -7.36 44.94
N ASN A 8 -15.49 -6.72 44.57
CA ASN A 8 -16.11 -6.81 43.24
C ASN A 8 -15.80 -5.60 42.36
N LYS A 9 -14.53 -5.23 42.19
CA LYS A 9 -14.12 -4.12 41.28
C LYS A 9 -13.09 -4.51 40.23
N ILE A 10 -12.90 -5.81 39.94
CA ILE A 10 -11.95 -6.26 38.90
C ILE A 10 -12.69 -6.82 37.66
N TYR A 11 -13.90 -7.37 37.82
CA TYR A 11 -14.66 -7.89 36.67
C TYR A 11 -15.39 -6.83 35.83
N LEU A 12 -15.54 -5.59 36.34
CA LEU A 12 -16.17 -4.50 35.58
C LEU A 12 -15.24 -3.89 34.52
N ILE A 13 -13.91 -4.08 34.66
CA ILE A 13 -12.90 -3.53 33.73
C ILE A 13 -12.71 -4.44 32.52
N MET A 14 -12.97 -5.75 32.65
CA MET A 14 -12.91 -6.70 31.52
C MET A 14 -14.11 -6.62 30.56
N LEU A 15 -15.22 -5.98 30.96
CA LEU A 15 -16.40 -5.80 30.10
C LEU A 15 -16.26 -4.61 29.12
N ILE A 16 -15.35 -3.67 29.38
CA ILE A 16 -15.14 -2.47 28.56
C ILE A 16 -14.28 -2.78 27.32
N VAL A 17 -13.64 -3.95 27.25
CA VAL A 17 -12.68 -4.30 26.19
C VAL A 17 -13.34 -4.98 24.96
N PHE A 18 -14.65 -5.24 24.96
CA PHE A 18 -15.32 -6.01 23.88
C PHE A 18 -16.39 -5.28 23.06
N ILE A 19 -16.60 -3.96 23.20
CA ILE A 19 -17.61 -3.20 22.42
C ILE A 19 -16.98 -2.06 21.59
N SER A 20 -15.85 -2.32 20.93
CA SER A 20 -15.29 -1.37 19.93
C SER A 20 -15.33 -1.91 18.51
N ILE A 21 -16.09 -2.99 18.27
CA ILE A 21 -16.36 -3.42 16.90
C ILE A 21 -17.62 -2.71 16.40
N PHE A 22 -17.45 -1.99 15.30
CA PHE A 22 -18.48 -1.54 14.35
C PHE A 22 -19.35 -0.33 14.73
N THR A 23 -18.74 0.85 14.82
CA THR A 23 -19.41 2.07 14.31
C THR A 23 -18.42 2.93 13.54
N SER A 24 -18.13 2.51 12.30
CA SER A 24 -18.00 3.49 11.22
C SER A 24 -18.89 2.99 10.09
N CYS A 25 -20.17 3.37 10.16
CA CYS A 25 -20.91 3.69 8.95
C CYS A 25 -20.22 4.90 8.33
N GLY A 26 -19.11 4.64 7.65
CA GLY A 26 -18.45 5.58 6.78
C GLY A 26 -19.41 5.85 5.64
N LYS A 27 -20.17 6.93 5.79
CA LYS A 27 -20.83 7.71 4.75
C LYS A 27 -20.32 7.31 3.36
N ASN A 28 -21.13 6.55 2.61
CA ASN A 28 -20.92 6.36 1.18
C ASN A 28 -21.06 7.75 0.54
N ASN A 29 -19.94 8.47 0.44
CA ASN A 29 -19.83 9.55 -0.51
C ASN A 29 -19.88 8.88 -1.88
N THR A 30 -21.07 8.85 -2.46
CA THR A 30 -21.31 8.48 -3.85
C THR A 30 -20.70 9.57 -4.74
N ASP A 31 -19.38 9.62 -4.81
CA ASP A 31 -18.69 10.15 -5.97
C ASP A 31 -18.68 9.01 -7.00
N ASN A 32 -19.62 9.05 -7.93
CA ASN A 32 -19.73 8.09 -9.02
C ASN A 32 -18.59 8.27 -10.04
N ASN A 33 -17.34 8.06 -9.61
CA ASN A 33 -16.31 7.52 -10.48
C ASN A 33 -16.24 6.03 -10.16
N SER A 34 -17.08 5.23 -10.81
CA SER A 34 -17.07 3.78 -10.63
C SER A 34 -15.74 3.23 -11.15
N LYS A 35 -14.75 3.07 -10.26
CA LYS A 35 -13.48 2.44 -10.58
C LYS A 35 -13.73 1.04 -11.15
N ALA A 36 -13.06 0.70 -12.24
CA ALA A 36 -13.20 -0.61 -12.87
C ALA A 36 -12.49 -1.71 -12.06
N VAL A 37 -11.48 -1.33 -11.29
CA VAL A 37 -10.74 -2.19 -10.36
C VAL A 37 -10.21 -1.36 -9.18
N ASP A 38 -10.06 -1.98 -8.01
CA ASP A 38 -9.32 -1.39 -6.89
C ASP A 38 -8.01 -2.16 -6.69
N ILE A 39 -6.90 -1.52 -7.07
CA ILE A 39 -5.54 -2.07 -6.93
C ILE A 39 -4.68 -1.27 -5.96
N TYR A 40 -5.22 -0.19 -5.36
CA TYR A 40 -4.42 0.83 -4.66
C TYR A 40 -3.56 0.23 -3.54
N ASN A 41 -4.16 -0.61 -2.70
CA ASN A 41 -3.48 -1.20 -1.55
C ASN A 41 -2.38 -2.18 -1.99
N VAL A 42 -2.62 -2.98 -3.03
CA VAL A 42 -1.61 -3.92 -3.55
C VAL A 42 -0.42 -3.18 -4.15
N VAL A 43 -0.66 -2.10 -4.89
CA VAL A 43 0.40 -1.27 -5.45
C VAL A 43 1.19 -0.60 -4.34
N LYS A 44 0.51 0.02 -3.37
CA LYS A 44 1.14 0.65 -2.21
C LYS A 44 1.98 -0.34 -1.39
N GLU A 45 1.46 -1.55 -1.15
CA GLU A 45 2.21 -2.61 -0.46
C GLU A 45 3.44 -3.02 -1.26
N SER A 46 3.31 -3.16 -2.59
CA SER A 46 4.42 -3.53 -3.48
C SER A 46 5.57 -2.52 -3.41
N PHE A 47 5.27 -1.22 -3.31
CA PHE A 47 6.28 -0.18 -3.08
C PHE A 47 6.97 -0.32 -1.72
N LEU A 48 6.21 -0.55 -0.65
CA LEU A 48 6.67 -0.30 0.72
C LEU A 48 7.11 -1.53 1.50
N THR A 49 6.79 -2.74 1.06
CA THR A 49 7.15 -3.97 1.80
C THR A 49 8.66 -4.20 1.78
N ASP A 50 9.23 -4.42 2.96
CA ASP A 50 10.62 -4.83 3.17
C ASP A 50 10.81 -6.36 3.19
N LYS A 51 9.69 -7.10 3.13
CA LYS A 51 9.66 -8.58 3.17
C LYS A 51 9.92 -9.23 1.82
N GLY A 52 10.02 -8.44 0.75
CA GLY A 52 10.14 -8.94 -0.61
C GLY A 52 8.82 -9.47 -1.19
N TYR A 53 8.92 -10.25 -2.26
CA TYR A 53 7.78 -10.77 -3.03
C TYR A 53 7.15 -11.96 -2.31
N SER A 54 5.91 -11.80 -1.84
CA SER A 54 5.19 -12.80 -1.04
C SER A 54 4.19 -13.61 -1.86
N ASP A 55 3.79 -14.76 -1.33
CA ASP A 55 2.72 -15.59 -1.92
C ASP A 55 1.40 -14.82 -2.05
N GLU A 56 1.11 -13.91 -1.13
CA GLU A 56 -0.10 -13.08 -1.19
C GLU A 56 -0.01 -12.06 -2.34
N LEU A 57 1.12 -11.37 -2.48
CA LEU A 57 1.35 -10.45 -3.59
C LEU A 57 1.34 -11.18 -4.94
N SER A 58 1.85 -12.41 -4.99
CA SER A 58 1.87 -13.21 -6.22
C SER A 58 0.49 -13.55 -6.78
N LYS A 59 -0.59 -13.40 -5.98
CA LYS A 59 -1.97 -13.56 -6.47
C LYS A 59 -2.45 -12.36 -7.28
N HIS A 60 -1.77 -11.21 -7.18
CA HIS A 60 -2.27 -9.93 -7.69
C HIS A 60 -1.30 -9.20 -8.63
N ILE A 61 0.00 -9.45 -8.53
CA ILE A 61 1.03 -8.74 -9.28
C ILE A 61 2.16 -9.68 -9.69
N SER A 62 2.68 -9.52 -10.91
CA SER A 62 3.84 -10.30 -11.36
C SER A 62 5.11 -9.93 -10.58
N GLN A 63 6.02 -10.89 -10.44
CA GLN A 63 7.30 -10.66 -9.77
C GLN A 63 8.14 -9.59 -10.47
N GLU A 64 8.04 -9.50 -11.80
CA GLU A 64 8.70 -8.48 -12.60
C GLU A 64 8.21 -7.08 -12.23
N VAL A 65 6.89 -6.86 -12.28
CA VAL A 65 6.29 -5.58 -11.89
C VAL A 65 6.64 -5.24 -10.44
N PHE A 66 6.56 -6.22 -9.53
CA PHE A 66 6.93 -6.01 -8.13
C PHE A 66 8.36 -5.49 -7.98
N LYS A 67 9.33 -6.06 -8.69
CA LYS A 67 10.74 -5.64 -8.61
C LYS A 67 10.97 -4.21 -9.10
N HIS A 68 10.17 -3.73 -10.05
CA HIS A 68 10.26 -2.36 -10.54
C HIS A 68 9.60 -1.35 -9.59
N LEU A 69 8.54 -1.75 -8.88
CA LEU A 69 7.86 -0.90 -7.91
C LEU A 69 8.59 -0.84 -6.55
N ASN A 70 9.17 -1.95 -6.09
CA ASN A 70 9.64 -2.04 -4.72
C ASN A 70 10.86 -1.15 -4.45
N ILE A 71 10.77 -0.27 -3.44
CA ILE A 71 11.83 0.71 -3.17
C ILE A 71 13.13 0.04 -2.71
N TYR A 72 13.05 -1.16 -2.12
CA TYR A 72 14.22 -1.89 -1.63
C TYR A 72 14.98 -2.64 -2.73
N THR A 73 14.37 -2.82 -3.90
CA THR A 73 15.03 -3.32 -5.11
C THR A 73 15.50 -2.18 -6.02
N THR A 74 14.80 -1.04 -6.03
CA THR A 74 15.09 0.09 -6.94
C THR A 74 16.12 1.09 -6.39
N TYR A 75 16.20 1.30 -5.07
CA TYR A 75 17.14 2.26 -4.46
C TYR A 75 18.29 1.56 -3.72
N PRO A 76 19.45 2.21 -3.54
CA PRO A 76 20.63 1.63 -2.91
C PRO A 76 20.52 1.56 -1.37
N VAL A 77 19.37 1.17 -0.83
CA VAL A 77 19.12 1.02 0.62
C VAL A 77 19.92 -0.11 1.28
N ASN A 78 20.61 -0.93 0.49
CA ASN A 78 21.53 -1.97 0.97
C ASN A 78 23.01 -1.56 0.85
N ASN A 79 23.31 -0.35 0.35
CA ASN A 79 24.68 0.14 0.29
C ASN A 79 25.18 0.45 1.72
N PRO A 80 26.37 -0.06 2.12
CA PRO A 80 26.94 0.17 3.46
C PRO A 80 27.20 1.65 3.80
N GLU A 81 27.17 2.54 2.80
CA GLU A 81 27.26 3.99 2.98
C GLU A 81 26.08 4.58 3.79
N TYR A 82 24.91 3.91 3.79
CA TYR A 82 23.70 4.42 4.45
C TYR A 82 23.34 3.64 5.71
N LYS A 83 22.78 4.34 6.71
CA LYS A 83 22.47 3.76 8.02
C LYS A 83 20.98 3.52 8.24
N ARG A 84 20.64 2.32 8.70
CA ARG A 84 19.29 1.93 9.11
C ARG A 84 18.93 2.54 10.49
N PRO A 85 17.63 2.75 10.81
CA PRO A 85 16.46 2.52 9.95
C PRO A 85 16.29 3.60 8.88
N PHE A 86 15.66 3.23 7.77
CA PHE A 86 15.30 4.17 6.71
C PHE A 86 13.96 4.84 7.01
N LYS A 87 13.90 6.15 6.79
CA LYS A 87 12.67 6.92 6.79
C LYS A 87 12.19 7.07 5.35
N VAL A 88 11.03 6.48 5.07
CA VAL A 88 10.38 6.56 3.75
C VAL A 88 9.18 7.49 3.86
N ASP A 89 9.22 8.58 3.10
CA ASP A 89 8.05 9.41 2.83
C ASP A 89 7.50 9.01 1.46
N PHE A 90 6.25 8.57 1.41
CA PHE A 90 5.66 8.00 0.21
C PHE A 90 4.23 8.49 0.00
N SER A 91 3.95 8.95 -1.21
CA SER A 91 2.60 9.27 -1.67
C SER A 91 2.28 8.48 -2.93
N LEU A 92 1.06 7.97 -2.99
CA LEU A 92 0.49 7.35 -4.17
C LEU A 92 -0.91 7.90 -4.35
N LYS A 93 -1.21 8.33 -5.57
CA LYS A 93 -2.51 8.82 -5.98
C LYS A 93 -2.93 8.08 -7.25
N GLU A 94 -4.16 7.61 -7.29
CA GLU A 94 -4.77 7.15 -8.53
C GLU A 94 -5.38 8.35 -9.26
N ASP A 95 -5.00 8.53 -10.53
CA ASP A 95 -5.43 9.67 -11.33
C ASP A 95 -6.62 9.32 -12.22
N SER A 96 -6.59 8.14 -12.87
CA SER A 96 -7.68 7.70 -13.74
C SER A 96 -7.60 6.21 -14.07
N GLN A 97 -8.71 5.69 -14.59
CA GLN A 97 -8.76 4.35 -15.20
C GLN A 97 -9.35 4.43 -16.60
N SER A 98 -8.88 3.58 -17.50
CA SER A 98 -9.51 3.36 -18.80
C SER A 98 -9.62 1.87 -19.10
N VAL A 99 -10.71 1.47 -19.75
CA VAL A 99 -10.99 0.06 -20.04
C VAL A 99 -10.97 -0.15 -21.56
N LYS A 100 -10.20 -1.13 -22.02
CA LYS A 100 -10.20 -1.60 -23.41
C LYS A 100 -10.36 -3.13 -23.41
N LYS A 101 -11.57 -3.61 -23.73
CA LYS A 101 -11.94 -5.04 -23.63
C LYS A 101 -11.70 -5.55 -22.20
N ASP A 102 -10.89 -6.59 -22.03
CA ASP A 102 -10.57 -7.21 -20.74
C ASP A 102 -9.34 -6.62 -20.04
N ILE A 103 -8.81 -5.52 -20.59
CA ILE A 103 -7.65 -4.81 -20.06
C ILE A 103 -8.09 -3.48 -19.46
N ILE A 104 -7.64 -3.23 -18.23
CA ILE A 104 -7.82 -1.97 -17.52
C ILE A 104 -6.44 -1.31 -17.39
N TYR A 105 -6.33 -0.06 -17.81
CA TYR A 105 -5.15 0.76 -17.60
C TYR A 105 -5.42 1.68 -16.41
N VAL A 106 -4.63 1.56 -15.36
CA VAL A 106 -4.73 2.39 -14.17
C VAL A 106 -3.56 3.35 -14.15
N LYS A 107 -3.86 4.65 -14.25
CA LYS A 107 -2.85 5.71 -14.16
C LYS A 107 -2.78 6.19 -12.71
N MET A 108 -1.57 6.19 -12.19
CA MET A 108 -1.25 6.66 -10.85
C MET A 108 -0.07 7.63 -10.92
N THR A 109 0.05 8.47 -9.90
CA THR A 109 1.22 9.32 -9.68
C THR A 109 1.79 8.96 -8.31
N TYR A 110 3.10 8.72 -8.25
CA TYR A 110 3.79 8.44 -7.00
C TYR A 110 4.94 9.40 -6.74
N SER A 111 5.20 9.64 -5.45
CA SER A 111 6.39 10.34 -4.98
C SER A 111 6.98 9.55 -3.82
N VAL A 112 8.30 9.49 -3.76
CA VAL A 112 9.04 8.82 -2.70
C VAL A 112 10.26 9.63 -2.32
N SER A 113 10.52 9.76 -1.03
CA SER A 113 11.77 10.27 -0.49
C SER A 113 12.29 9.33 0.58
N ILE A 114 13.54 8.90 0.43
CA ILE A 114 14.19 7.94 1.31
C ILE A 114 15.36 8.63 1.97
N LYS A 115 15.32 8.68 3.31
CA LYS A 115 16.42 9.16 4.14
C LYS A 115 16.90 8.06 5.06
N ASP A 116 18.19 8.08 5.36
CA ASP A 116 18.78 7.19 6.35
C ASP A 116 18.54 7.74 7.78
N SER A 117 19.00 7.00 8.79
CA SER A 117 18.82 7.37 10.19
C SER A 117 19.53 8.67 10.60
N GLN A 118 20.47 9.15 9.78
CA GLN A 118 21.20 10.41 9.97
C GLN A 118 20.63 11.54 9.11
N ASN A 119 19.45 11.36 8.52
CA ASN A 119 18.79 12.26 7.57
C ASN A 119 19.55 12.45 6.24
N LYS A 120 20.52 11.59 5.92
CA LYS A 120 21.18 11.59 4.61
C LYS A 120 20.21 11.09 3.56
N ALA A 121 20.14 11.78 2.42
CA ALA A 121 19.33 11.34 1.29
C ALA A 121 19.91 10.07 0.67
N VAL A 122 19.09 9.03 0.59
CA VAL A 122 19.42 7.76 -0.10
C VAL A 122 18.93 7.82 -1.55
N GLY A 123 17.75 8.40 -1.76
CA GLY A 123 17.14 8.54 -3.07
C GLY A 123 15.71 9.07 -2.96
N GLY A 124 15.11 9.30 -4.12
CA GLY A 124 13.73 9.72 -4.22
C GLY A 124 13.33 10.05 -5.65
N SER A 125 12.03 10.18 -5.85
CA SER A 125 11.43 10.62 -7.10
C SER A 125 10.14 11.37 -6.77
N TRP A 126 9.79 12.38 -7.55
CA TRP A 126 8.65 13.25 -7.27
C TRP A 126 7.74 13.32 -8.49
N ASP A 127 6.45 13.14 -8.23
CA ASP A 127 5.36 13.27 -9.19
C ASP A 127 5.57 12.40 -10.43
N ILE A 128 5.99 11.15 -10.21
CA ILE A 128 6.28 10.20 -11.28
C ILE A 128 4.98 9.55 -11.76
N PRO A 129 4.64 9.69 -13.06
CA PRO A 129 3.52 8.99 -13.65
C PRO A 129 3.82 7.49 -13.78
N LEU A 130 2.85 6.68 -13.39
CA LEU A 130 2.87 5.23 -13.43
C LEU A 130 1.60 4.72 -14.11
N THR A 131 1.74 3.99 -15.20
CA THR A 131 0.62 3.28 -15.83
C THR A 131 0.74 1.80 -15.56
N LEU A 132 -0.28 1.23 -14.92
CA LEU A 132 -0.38 -0.21 -14.66
C LEU A 132 -1.39 -0.85 -15.61
N THR A 133 -0.98 -1.95 -16.23
CA THR A 133 -1.87 -2.80 -17.04
C THR A 133 -2.42 -3.91 -16.17
N VAL A 134 -3.73 -3.93 -16.03
CA VAL A 134 -4.47 -4.91 -15.24
C VAL A 134 -5.34 -5.76 -16.17
N LYS A 135 -5.21 -7.08 -16.06
CA LYS A 135 -6.05 -8.03 -16.78
C LYS A 135 -7.15 -8.53 -15.87
N LYS A 136 -8.41 -8.49 -16.33
CA LYS A 136 -9.50 -9.21 -15.65
C LYS A 136 -9.30 -10.71 -15.79
N THR A 137 -9.43 -11.45 -14.70
CA THR A 137 -9.35 -12.90 -14.65
C THR A 137 -10.67 -13.47 -14.16
N VAL A 138 -10.88 -14.78 -14.32
CA VAL A 138 -12.09 -15.46 -13.80
C VAL A 138 -12.23 -15.25 -12.29
N ASN A 139 -11.11 -15.11 -11.57
CA ASN A 139 -11.06 -15.01 -10.11
C ASN A 139 -10.82 -13.56 -9.62
N GLY A 140 -10.91 -12.56 -10.50
CA GLY A 140 -10.70 -11.15 -10.14
C GLY A 140 -9.86 -10.41 -11.17
N TRP A 141 -8.66 -9.98 -10.76
CA TRP A 141 -7.79 -9.14 -11.56
C TRP A 141 -6.32 -9.44 -11.25
N TYR A 142 -5.44 -9.10 -12.19
CA TYR A 142 -4.01 -9.31 -12.05
C TYR A 142 -3.20 -8.22 -12.79
N ILE A 143 -2.21 -7.64 -12.12
CA ILE A 143 -1.29 -6.64 -12.69
C ILE A 143 -0.18 -7.34 -13.44
N ILE A 144 -0.11 -7.10 -14.76
CA ILE A 144 0.82 -7.80 -15.67
C ILE A 144 1.98 -6.93 -16.16
N LYS A 145 1.86 -5.61 -16.13
CA LYS A 145 2.86 -4.69 -16.66
C LYS A 145 2.78 -3.33 -15.97
N GLU A 146 3.93 -2.70 -15.79
CA GLU A 146 4.07 -1.28 -15.50
C GLU A 146 4.78 -0.52 -16.63
N GLU A 147 4.44 0.75 -16.78
CA GLU A 147 5.15 1.69 -17.63
C GLU A 147 5.30 3.00 -16.86
N GLN A 148 6.53 3.49 -16.73
CA GLN A 148 6.83 4.84 -16.26
C GLN A 148 7.06 5.72 -17.50
N GLU A 149 6.39 6.87 -17.59
CA GLU A 149 6.71 7.82 -18.66
C GLU A 149 8.01 8.54 -18.27
N ASP A 150 9.05 8.39 -19.09
CA ASP A 150 10.28 9.15 -18.97
C ASP A 150 9.95 10.65 -19.10
N GLN A 151 10.21 11.42 -18.05
CA GLN A 151 10.20 12.87 -18.15
C GLN A 151 11.33 13.29 -19.11
N PRO A 152 11.08 14.15 -20.11
CA PRO A 152 12.17 14.67 -20.95
C PRO A 152 13.17 15.41 -20.07
N ARG A 153 14.45 15.02 -20.18
CA ARG A 153 15.59 15.60 -19.46
C ARG A 153 15.83 17.05 -19.83
#